data_AF-A0A9Q0AL54-F1
#
_entry.id   AF-A0A9Q0AL54-F1
#
_cell.length_a   1.000
_cell.length_b   1.000
_cell.length_c   1.000
_cell.angle_alpha   90.00
_cell.angle_beta   90.00
_cell.angle_gamma   90.00
#
_symmetry.space_group_name_H-M   'P 1'
#
loop_
_entity.id
_entity.type
_entity.pdbx_description
1 polymer ?
#
loop_
_entity_poly.entity_id
_entity_poly.type
_entity_poly.pdbx_seq_one_letter_code
_entity_poly.pdbx_strand_id
1 'polypeptide(L)'
;MTSSAGDERGEEAAMFYENHPVYVEQRLKLEPTFAGKSAQIATQFHQFRQEVAPVSHNKVWEKDIIAENDNVQIISNWASFDVLQYQDKPARAGMSMLHLLAIPREAIINGVYLTDRNVSVIDEMIHLFEETWAKPEKQDEILQHQITAIDRRAKNMEGEPFAKQAHEAARAHYDELVAMVKGGPGLGVGDFQYGLHLRPDNSADYLHLHIIAAPYEYRKYSTSEHDKKTKDAVEVRDFIIQDARTSGGGSSRTPSISDEAGFRSRVDPI
;
A
#
# COMPACT_ATOMS: atom_id res chain seq x y z
N MET A 1 -1.23 42.71 16.20
CA MET A 1 -0.89 41.54 15.34
C MET A 1 0.61 41.31 15.48
N THR A 2 1.00 40.57 16.50
CA THR A 2 2.39 40.17 16.79
C THR A 2 2.50 38.70 16.43
N SER A 3 3.36 38.37 15.47
CA SER A 3 3.50 37.01 14.95
C SER A 3 4.20 36.07 15.93
N SER A 4 3.81 34.80 15.85
CA SER A 4 4.19 33.66 16.66
C SER A 4 5.55 33.05 16.27
N ALA A 5 6.62 33.86 16.28
CA ALA A 5 7.97 33.37 15.97
C ALA A 5 8.52 32.31 16.95
N GLY A 6 7.78 31.99 18.01
CA GLY A 6 8.08 30.90 18.95
C GLY A 6 7.47 29.54 18.58
N ASP A 7 6.41 29.51 17.75
CA ASP A 7 5.76 28.26 17.33
C ASP A 7 6.50 27.59 16.18
N GLU A 8 6.97 28.38 15.20
CA GLU A 8 7.64 27.87 13.99
C GLU A 8 8.92 27.09 14.30
N ARG A 9 9.70 27.50 15.32
CA ARG A 9 10.90 26.76 15.75
C ARG A 9 10.57 25.46 16.50
N GLY A 10 9.40 25.39 17.14
CA GLY A 10 8.92 24.20 17.82
C GLY A 10 8.45 23.13 16.84
N GLU A 11 7.72 23.54 15.80
CA GLU A 11 7.27 22.66 14.72
C GLU A 11 8.43 22.15 13.86
N GLU A 12 9.39 23.02 13.53
CA GLU A 12 10.62 22.63 12.83
C GLU A 12 11.40 21.60 13.66
N ALA A 13 11.63 21.86 14.95
CA ALA A 13 12.31 20.92 15.84
C ALA A 13 11.55 19.59 15.99
N ALA A 14 10.21 19.62 16.05
CA ALA A 14 9.38 18.42 16.17
C ALA A 14 9.41 17.55 14.89
N MET A 15 9.38 18.15 13.70
CA MET A 15 9.54 17.40 12.44
C MET A 15 10.92 16.79 12.28
N PHE A 16 11.98 17.52 12.68
CA PHE A 16 13.32 16.95 12.76
C PHE A 16 13.42 15.83 13.80
N TYR A 17 12.58 15.86 14.84
CA TYR A 17 12.55 14.86 15.90
C TYR A 17 11.79 13.59 15.51
N GLU A 18 10.62 13.69 14.87
CA GLU A 18 9.86 12.54 14.37
C GLU A 18 10.58 11.80 13.24
N ASN A 19 11.36 12.53 12.44
CA ASN A 19 12.22 11.98 11.39
C ASN A 19 13.68 11.79 11.85
N HIS A 20 13.95 11.97 13.15
CA HIS A 20 15.28 11.71 13.67
C HIS A 20 15.57 10.20 13.57
N PRO A 21 16.75 9.80 13.09
CA PRO A 21 17.09 8.41 12.83
C PRO A 21 16.72 7.44 13.97
N VAL A 22 17.03 7.81 15.22
CA VAL A 22 16.71 7.02 16.42
C VAL A 22 15.22 6.76 16.61
N TYR A 23 14.36 7.75 16.32
CA TYR A 23 12.90 7.60 16.46
C TYR A 23 12.33 6.74 15.35
N VAL A 24 12.80 6.93 14.11
CA VAL A 24 12.38 6.09 12.99
C VAL A 24 12.83 4.64 13.21
N GLU A 25 14.03 4.43 13.76
CA GLU A 25 14.57 3.09 14.02
C GLU A 25 13.76 2.38 15.11
N GLN A 26 13.46 3.07 16.21
CA GLN A 26 12.59 2.55 17.26
C GLN A 26 11.18 2.26 16.74
N ARG A 27 10.61 3.15 15.92
CA ARG A 27 9.28 2.96 15.32
C ARG A 27 9.25 1.74 14.41
N LEU A 28 10.24 1.57 13.52
CA LEU A 28 10.29 0.40 12.64
C LEU A 28 10.55 -0.91 13.42
N LYS A 29 11.24 -0.85 14.56
CA LYS A 29 11.36 -2.00 15.48
C LYS A 29 10.03 -2.35 16.15
N LEU A 30 9.15 -1.37 16.35
CA LEU A 30 7.84 -1.54 16.99
C LEU A 30 6.70 -1.87 16.01
N GLU A 31 6.80 -1.44 14.76
CA GLU A 31 5.80 -1.68 13.70
C GLU A 31 6.45 -2.40 12.49
N PRO A 32 6.93 -3.65 12.63
CA PRO A 32 7.95 -4.15 11.71
C PRO A 32 7.44 -4.54 10.33
N THR A 33 6.13 -4.69 10.10
CA THR A 33 5.63 -5.22 8.81
C THR A 33 4.18 -4.86 8.53
N PHE A 34 3.75 -5.02 7.28
CA PHE A 34 2.33 -5.02 6.90
C PHE A 34 1.57 -6.28 7.37
N ALA A 35 2.29 -7.31 7.82
CA ALA A 35 1.76 -8.61 8.24
C ALA A 35 1.20 -8.60 9.67
N GLY A 36 0.52 -9.68 10.05
CA GLY A 36 -0.08 -9.87 11.36
C GLY A 36 -1.40 -9.11 11.55
N LYS A 37 -2.08 -8.74 10.46
CA LYS A 37 -3.28 -7.89 10.50
C LYS A 37 -4.56 -8.62 10.11
N SER A 38 -4.57 -9.96 10.17
CA SER A 38 -5.69 -10.80 9.74
C SER A 38 -7.03 -10.44 10.41
N ALA A 39 -7.03 -10.06 11.70
CA ALA A 39 -8.23 -9.62 12.39
C ALA A 39 -8.81 -8.32 11.79
N GLN A 40 -7.95 -7.34 11.46
CA GLN A 40 -8.37 -6.09 10.83
C GLN A 40 -8.89 -6.34 9.41
N ILE A 41 -8.20 -7.20 8.64
CA ILE A 41 -8.64 -7.63 7.31
C ILE A 41 -10.07 -8.20 7.40
N ALA A 42 -10.29 -9.17 8.29
CA ALA A 42 -11.61 -9.78 8.48
C ALA A 42 -12.69 -8.76 8.84
N THR A 43 -12.39 -7.83 9.76
CA THR A 43 -13.32 -6.75 10.14
C THR A 43 -13.68 -5.87 8.96
N GLN A 44 -12.71 -5.46 8.14
CA GLN A 44 -12.95 -4.58 6.99
C GLN A 44 -13.79 -5.26 5.90
N PHE A 45 -13.53 -6.56 5.62
CA PHE A 45 -14.38 -7.33 4.70
C PHE A 45 -15.81 -7.48 5.23
N HIS A 46 -15.99 -7.70 6.54
CA HIS A 46 -17.30 -7.77 7.15
C HIS A 46 -18.07 -6.44 7.08
N GLN A 47 -17.40 -5.34 7.43
CA GLN A 47 -17.96 -3.98 7.34
C GLN A 47 -18.39 -3.67 5.91
N PHE A 48 -17.52 -3.93 4.94
CA PHE A 48 -17.81 -3.71 3.53
C PHE A 48 -19.07 -4.46 3.06
N ARG A 49 -19.26 -5.73 3.46
CA ARG A 49 -20.46 -6.52 3.13
C ARG A 49 -21.75 -5.95 3.72
N GLN A 50 -21.66 -5.10 4.74
CA GLN A 50 -22.80 -4.41 5.36
C GLN A 50 -23.07 -3.04 4.74
N GLU A 51 -22.15 -2.49 3.95
CA GLU A 51 -22.33 -1.19 3.29
C GLU A 51 -23.31 -1.29 2.12
N VAL A 52 -24.30 -0.39 2.10
CA VAL A 52 -25.34 -0.32 1.06
C VAL A 52 -25.03 0.75 0.00
N ALA A 53 -23.98 1.56 0.20
CA ALA A 53 -23.75 2.76 -0.60
C ALA A 53 -22.99 2.48 -1.91
N PRO A 54 -23.46 2.97 -3.07
CA PRO A 54 -22.70 2.93 -4.31
C PRO A 54 -21.46 3.84 -4.22
N VAL A 55 -20.34 3.38 -4.76
CA VAL A 55 -19.10 4.14 -4.83
C VAL A 55 -19.03 4.86 -6.18
N SER A 56 -18.66 6.14 -6.17
CA SER A 56 -18.48 6.95 -7.39
C SER A 56 -16.99 7.00 -7.76
N HIS A 57 -16.66 6.68 -9.01
CA HIS A 57 -15.29 6.79 -9.54
C HIS A 57 -15.14 8.01 -10.43
N ASN A 58 -14.18 8.90 -10.14
CA ASN A 58 -13.83 10.00 -11.06
C ASN A 58 -12.35 10.39 -11.07
N LYS A 59 -11.46 9.66 -10.36
CA LYS A 59 -10.05 10.07 -10.30
C LYS A 59 -9.23 9.43 -11.42
N VAL A 60 -8.96 10.21 -12.47
CA VAL A 60 -7.93 9.89 -13.47
C VAL A 60 -6.58 10.30 -12.89
N TRP A 61 -5.61 9.37 -12.87
CA TRP A 61 -4.25 9.63 -12.42
C TRP A 61 -3.35 9.82 -13.62
N GLU A 62 -2.44 10.77 -13.51
CA GLU A 62 -1.26 10.80 -14.37
C GLU A 62 -0.39 9.58 -14.02
N LYS A 63 -0.08 8.76 -15.03
CA LYS A 63 0.64 7.50 -14.84
C LYS A 63 1.93 7.54 -15.66
N ASP A 64 3.05 7.42 -14.98
CA ASP A 64 4.30 7.01 -15.61
C ASP A 64 4.41 5.50 -15.47
N ILE A 65 4.21 4.79 -16.58
CA ILE A 65 4.22 3.33 -16.63
C ILE A 65 5.67 2.86 -16.74
N ILE A 66 6.13 2.12 -15.74
CA ILE A 66 7.48 1.54 -15.66
C ILE A 66 7.49 0.15 -16.32
N ALA A 67 6.45 -0.64 -16.07
CA ALA A 67 6.27 -1.96 -16.63
C ALA A 67 4.78 -2.29 -16.75
N GLU A 68 4.43 -3.14 -17.69
CA GLU A 68 3.05 -3.63 -17.84
C GLU A 68 3.02 -5.02 -18.48
N ASN A 69 1.93 -5.72 -18.23
CA ASN A 69 1.51 -6.90 -18.97
C ASN A 69 0.02 -6.75 -19.34
N ASP A 70 -0.63 -7.84 -19.76
CA ASP A 70 -2.03 -7.83 -20.21
C ASP A 70 -3.04 -7.43 -19.11
N ASN A 71 -2.67 -7.56 -17.84
CA ASN A 71 -3.59 -7.43 -16.70
C ASN A 71 -3.19 -6.34 -15.71
N VAL A 72 -1.90 -6.03 -15.57
CA VAL A 72 -1.37 -5.16 -14.51
C VAL A 72 -0.34 -4.17 -15.05
N GLN A 73 -0.19 -3.04 -14.36
CA GLN A 73 0.79 -2.00 -14.64
C GLN A 73 1.54 -1.65 -13.35
N ILE A 74 2.86 -1.51 -13.43
CA ILE A 74 3.70 -0.87 -12.41
C ILE A 74 3.88 0.58 -12.79
N ILE A 75 3.55 1.48 -11.88
CA ILE A 75 3.63 2.93 -12.08
C ILE A 75 4.47 3.56 -10.97
N SER A 76 5.11 4.68 -11.29
CA SER A 76 5.81 5.48 -10.28
C SER A 76 4.83 6.11 -9.28
N ASN A 77 5.22 6.22 -8.02
CA ASN A 77 4.57 7.17 -7.12
C ASN A 77 5.11 8.59 -7.40
N TRP A 78 4.22 9.53 -7.68
CA TRP A 78 4.57 10.93 -7.90
C TRP A 78 4.88 11.70 -6.62
N ALA A 79 4.60 11.11 -5.45
CA ALA A 79 5.05 11.67 -4.19
C ALA A 79 6.55 11.43 -4.02
N SER A 80 7.29 12.49 -3.72
CA SER A 80 8.64 12.34 -3.19
C SER A 80 8.60 11.52 -1.91
N PHE A 81 9.63 10.72 -1.70
CA PHE A 81 9.76 9.94 -0.47
C PHE A 81 10.07 10.82 0.74
N ASP A 82 10.62 12.03 0.55
CA ASP A 82 11.19 12.82 1.61
C ASP A 82 10.15 13.71 2.29
N VAL A 83 9.83 13.37 3.54
CA VAL A 83 8.91 14.10 4.42
C VAL A 83 9.26 15.57 4.61
N LEU A 84 10.53 15.98 4.47
CA LEU A 84 10.93 17.39 4.54
C LEU A 84 10.33 18.22 3.41
N GLN A 85 10.01 17.60 2.26
CA GLN A 85 9.30 18.27 1.17
C GLN A 85 7.78 18.38 1.43
N TYR A 86 7.28 17.84 2.54
CA TYR A 86 5.86 17.76 2.89
C TYR A 86 5.55 18.32 4.28
N GLN A 87 6.25 19.38 4.71
CA GLN A 87 6.01 20.01 6.02
C GLN A 87 4.52 20.36 6.26
N ASP A 88 3.80 20.76 5.20
CA ASP A 88 2.37 21.04 5.28
C ASP A 88 1.52 19.79 5.51
N LYS A 89 1.93 18.64 4.95
CA LYS A 89 1.15 17.39 4.89
C LYS A 89 2.08 16.17 4.86
N PRO A 90 2.75 15.81 5.97
CA PRO A 90 3.78 14.76 5.98
C PRO A 90 3.27 13.39 5.49
N ALA A 91 1.99 13.09 5.74
CA ALA A 91 1.31 11.88 5.27
C ALA A 91 1.15 11.80 3.74
N ARG A 92 1.65 12.77 2.95
CA ARG A 92 1.69 12.71 1.48
C ARG A 92 3.02 12.20 0.94
N ALA A 93 4.06 12.11 1.76
CA ALA A 93 5.34 11.55 1.34
C ALA A 93 5.21 10.05 1.01
N GLY A 94 6.19 9.52 0.28
CA GLY A 94 6.32 8.09 0.07
C GLY A 94 6.55 7.32 1.39
N MET A 95 6.19 6.03 1.40
CA MET A 95 6.36 5.13 2.56
C MET A 95 7.78 4.55 2.68
N SER A 96 8.56 4.68 1.62
CA SER A 96 9.99 4.41 1.53
C SER A 96 10.59 5.24 0.40
N MET A 97 11.92 5.31 0.34
CA MET A 97 12.70 5.91 -0.75
C MET A 97 12.46 5.24 -2.10
N LEU A 98 11.97 3.99 -2.10
CA LEU A 98 11.51 3.26 -3.28
C LEU A 98 10.05 2.87 -3.09
N HIS A 99 9.15 3.80 -3.36
CA HIS A 99 7.71 3.57 -3.26
C HIS A 99 7.09 3.58 -4.65
N LEU A 100 6.64 2.43 -5.12
CA LEU A 100 5.93 2.25 -6.38
C LEU A 100 4.49 1.80 -6.12
N LEU A 101 3.67 1.88 -7.17
CA LEU A 101 2.31 1.34 -7.15
C LEU A 101 2.15 0.32 -8.27
N ALA A 102 1.51 -0.81 -7.99
CA ALA A 102 0.96 -1.68 -9.04
C ALA A 102 -0.55 -1.53 -9.09
N ILE A 103 -1.12 -1.53 -10.29
CA ILE A 103 -2.56 -1.38 -10.51
C ILE A 103 -3.05 -2.41 -11.54
N PRO A 104 -4.27 -2.97 -11.38
CA PRO A 104 -4.90 -3.71 -12.44
C PRO A 104 -5.31 -2.77 -13.59
N ARG A 105 -5.35 -3.31 -14.82
CA ARG A 105 -5.93 -2.65 -15.99
C ARG A 105 -7.45 -2.71 -15.96
N GLU A 106 -8.01 -3.78 -15.39
CA GLU A 106 -9.43 -3.85 -15.05
C GLU A 106 -9.75 -2.91 -13.90
N ALA A 107 -10.89 -2.22 -13.98
CA ALA A 107 -11.33 -1.29 -12.94
C ALA A 107 -11.83 -2.05 -11.70
N ILE A 108 -10.93 -2.33 -10.76
CA ILE A 108 -11.26 -2.90 -9.45
C ILE A 108 -11.24 -1.78 -8.40
N ILE A 109 -12.28 -1.68 -7.58
CA ILE A 109 -12.49 -0.54 -6.66
C ILE A 109 -11.54 -0.57 -5.45
N ASN A 110 -11.35 -1.72 -4.82
CA ASN A 110 -10.50 -1.86 -3.65
C ASN A 110 -10.23 -3.35 -3.39
N GLY A 111 -9.25 -3.66 -2.53
CA GLY A 111 -8.98 -5.05 -2.12
C GLY A 111 -10.20 -5.76 -1.52
N VAL A 112 -11.11 -5.04 -0.86
CA VAL A 112 -12.34 -5.64 -0.31
C VAL A 112 -13.36 -6.08 -1.37
N TYR A 113 -13.20 -5.66 -2.63
CA TYR A 113 -14.05 -6.07 -3.77
C TYR A 113 -13.52 -7.31 -4.50
N LEU A 114 -12.33 -7.78 -4.14
CA LEU A 114 -11.76 -8.99 -4.73
C LEU A 114 -12.56 -10.22 -4.28
N THR A 115 -12.61 -11.19 -5.18
CA THR A 115 -13.26 -12.49 -5.02
C THR A 115 -12.24 -13.59 -5.29
N ASP A 116 -12.56 -14.83 -4.95
CA ASP A 116 -11.75 -15.99 -5.30
C ASP A 116 -11.48 -16.14 -6.82
N ARG A 117 -12.28 -15.49 -7.67
CA ARG A 117 -12.12 -15.52 -9.13
C ARG A 117 -11.10 -14.55 -9.69
N ASN A 118 -10.84 -13.43 -8.99
CA ASN A 118 -9.96 -12.37 -9.49
C ASN A 118 -8.87 -11.95 -8.50
N VAL A 119 -8.79 -12.58 -7.32
CA VAL A 119 -7.76 -12.29 -6.31
C VAL A 119 -6.34 -12.60 -6.79
N SER A 120 -6.17 -13.46 -7.80
CA SER A 120 -4.88 -13.76 -8.42
C SER A 120 -4.18 -12.54 -9.02
N VAL A 121 -4.92 -11.45 -9.28
CA VAL A 121 -4.34 -10.18 -9.74
C VAL A 121 -3.31 -9.62 -8.75
N ILE A 122 -3.42 -9.94 -7.46
CA ILE A 122 -2.40 -9.59 -6.45
C ILE A 122 -1.07 -10.26 -6.79
N ASP A 123 -1.08 -11.55 -7.11
CA ASP A 123 0.12 -12.31 -7.46
C ASP A 123 0.73 -11.79 -8.78
N GLU A 124 -0.11 -11.43 -9.74
CA GLU A 124 0.33 -10.85 -11.01
C GLU A 124 1.01 -9.48 -10.82
N MET A 125 0.48 -8.63 -9.93
CA MET A 125 1.10 -7.35 -9.57
C MET A 125 2.46 -7.54 -8.89
N ILE A 126 2.56 -8.51 -7.97
CA ILE A 126 3.80 -8.84 -7.27
C ILE A 126 4.83 -9.38 -8.28
N HIS A 127 4.49 -10.44 -9.02
CA HIS A 127 5.40 -11.08 -9.98
C HIS A 127 5.90 -10.09 -11.04
N LEU A 128 5.03 -9.23 -11.60
CA LEU A 128 5.46 -8.23 -12.57
C LEU A 128 6.52 -7.29 -11.98
N PHE A 129 6.37 -6.88 -10.72
CA PHE A 129 7.38 -6.08 -10.05
C PHE A 129 8.68 -6.86 -9.85
N GLU A 130 8.63 -8.10 -9.37
CA GLU A 130 9.83 -8.91 -9.13
C GLU A 130 10.65 -9.12 -10.41
N GLU A 131 9.98 -9.47 -11.52
CA GLU A 131 10.60 -9.60 -12.84
C GLU A 131 11.16 -8.27 -13.38
N THR A 132 10.49 -7.16 -13.05
CA THR A 132 10.93 -5.82 -13.42
C THR A 132 12.17 -5.42 -12.61
N TRP A 133 12.16 -5.64 -11.29
CA TRP A 133 13.26 -5.27 -10.40
C TRP A 133 14.54 -6.07 -10.67
N ALA A 134 14.41 -7.30 -11.16
CA ALA A 134 15.54 -8.12 -11.56
C ALA A 134 16.38 -7.54 -12.72
N LYS A 135 15.85 -6.53 -13.43
CA LYS A 135 16.49 -5.90 -14.59
C LYS A 135 17.22 -4.60 -14.18
N PRO A 136 18.56 -4.52 -14.31
CA PRO A 136 19.32 -3.34 -13.88
C PRO A 136 18.85 -2.02 -14.51
N GLU A 137 18.48 -2.04 -15.79
CA GLU A 137 17.97 -0.87 -16.52
C GLU A 137 16.63 -0.38 -15.97
N LYS A 138 15.81 -1.28 -15.43
CA LYS A 138 14.55 -0.91 -14.78
C LYS A 138 14.76 -0.32 -13.39
N GLN A 139 15.81 -0.75 -12.68
CA GLN A 139 16.21 -0.08 -11.45
C GLN A 139 16.65 1.36 -11.72
N ASP A 140 17.38 1.61 -12.81
CA ASP A 140 17.77 2.97 -13.22
C ASP A 140 16.56 3.84 -13.55
N GLU A 141 15.59 3.28 -14.29
CA GLU A 141 14.33 3.96 -14.59
C GLU A 141 13.56 4.32 -13.31
N ILE A 142 13.44 3.39 -12.36
CA ILE A 142 12.79 3.63 -11.07
C ILE A 142 13.48 4.75 -10.28
N LEU A 143 14.82 4.74 -10.23
CA LEU A 143 15.60 5.80 -9.57
C LEU A 143 15.34 7.16 -10.26
N GLN A 144 15.31 7.18 -11.59
CA GLN A 144 15.02 8.39 -12.35
C GLN A 144 13.62 8.95 -12.05
N HIS A 145 12.62 8.09 -11.80
CA HIS A 145 11.31 8.54 -11.34
C HIS A 145 11.34 9.16 -9.94
N GLN A 146 12.14 8.62 -9.01
CA GLN A 146 12.25 9.19 -7.66
C GLN A 146 12.81 10.61 -7.70
N ILE A 147 13.87 10.85 -8.47
CA ILE A 147 14.43 12.20 -8.60
C ILE A 147 13.46 13.16 -9.30
N THR A 148 12.68 12.65 -10.26
CA THR A 148 11.63 13.42 -10.93
C THR A 148 10.52 13.83 -9.96
N ALA A 149 10.11 12.95 -9.05
CA ALA A 149 9.13 13.25 -8.00
C ALA A 149 9.65 14.33 -7.03
N ILE A 150 10.92 14.25 -6.63
CA ILE A 150 11.60 15.25 -5.81
C ILE A 150 11.57 16.63 -6.47
N ASP A 151 11.97 16.72 -7.74
CA ASP A 151 12.03 17.98 -8.48
C ASP A 151 10.65 18.57 -8.74
N ARG A 152 9.69 17.72 -9.11
CA ARG A 152 8.30 18.15 -9.32
C ARG A 152 7.72 18.73 -8.04
N ARG A 153 7.97 18.10 -6.89
CA ARG A 153 7.52 18.62 -5.60
C ARG A 153 8.20 19.94 -5.27
N ALA A 154 9.51 20.07 -5.47
CA ALA A 154 10.23 21.32 -5.25
C ALA A 154 9.66 22.47 -6.08
N LYS A 155 9.39 22.23 -7.37
CA LYS A 155 8.74 23.21 -8.25
C LYS A 155 7.35 23.63 -7.76
N ASN A 156 6.56 22.67 -7.25
CA ASN A 156 5.23 22.97 -6.71
C ASN A 156 5.26 23.75 -5.39
N MET A 157 6.41 23.81 -4.72
CA MET A 157 6.65 24.52 -3.46
C MET A 157 7.44 25.82 -3.68
N GLU A 158 7.64 26.25 -4.93
CA GLU A 158 8.42 27.45 -5.23
C GLU A 158 7.81 28.69 -4.54
N GLY A 159 8.62 29.39 -3.76
CA GLY A 159 8.20 30.55 -2.97
C GLY A 159 7.75 30.23 -1.54
N GLU A 160 7.54 28.96 -1.20
CA GLU A 160 7.24 28.55 0.17
C GLU A 160 8.50 28.61 1.06
N PRO A 161 8.37 28.92 2.37
CA PRO A 161 9.47 28.82 3.32
C PRO A 161 10.11 27.43 3.27
N PHE A 162 11.44 27.38 3.39
CA PHE A 162 12.22 26.14 3.43
C PHE A 162 12.19 25.24 2.18
N ALA A 163 11.45 25.60 1.12
CA ALA A 163 11.32 24.78 -0.08
C ALA A 163 12.67 24.44 -0.73
N LYS A 164 13.59 25.41 -0.73
CA LYS A 164 14.94 25.23 -1.27
C LYS A 164 15.77 24.25 -0.43
N GLN A 165 15.78 24.44 0.90
CA GLN A 165 16.52 23.57 1.82
C GLN A 165 15.97 22.15 1.80
N ALA A 166 14.64 21.98 1.77
CA ALA A 166 14.01 20.67 1.66
C ALA A 166 14.34 19.98 0.34
N HIS A 167 14.43 20.72 -0.77
CA HIS A 167 14.85 20.17 -2.06
C HIS A 167 16.32 19.74 -2.05
N GLU A 168 17.22 20.56 -1.52
CA GLU A 168 18.64 20.24 -1.38
C GLU A 168 18.85 18.99 -0.50
N ALA A 169 18.12 18.88 0.61
CA ALA A 169 18.15 17.70 1.47
C ALA A 169 17.63 16.44 0.75
N ALA A 170 16.46 16.52 0.10
CA ALA A 170 15.89 15.39 -0.63
C ALA A 170 16.80 14.91 -1.77
N ARG A 171 17.49 15.84 -2.45
CA ARG A 171 18.52 15.54 -3.46
C ARG A 171 19.70 14.79 -2.85
N ALA A 172 20.21 15.21 -1.69
CA ALA A 172 21.28 14.51 -1.00
C ALA A 172 20.86 13.10 -0.55
N HIS A 173 19.65 12.95 -0.01
CA HIS A 173 19.11 11.64 0.34
C HIS A 173 18.89 10.75 -0.89
N TYR A 174 18.54 11.33 -2.04
CA TYR A 174 18.50 10.58 -3.31
C TYR A 174 19.89 10.06 -3.72
N ASP A 175 20.95 10.83 -3.55
CA ASP A 175 22.31 10.36 -3.83
C ASP A 175 22.69 9.18 -2.90
N GLU A 176 22.26 9.21 -1.63
CA GLU A 176 22.38 8.06 -0.73
C GLU A 176 21.61 6.84 -1.24
N LEU A 177 20.37 7.01 -1.71
CA LEU A 177 19.59 5.93 -2.31
C LEU A 177 20.32 5.28 -3.49
N VAL A 178 20.82 6.08 -4.41
CA VAL A 178 21.57 5.59 -5.58
C VAL A 178 22.80 4.81 -5.12
N ALA A 179 23.55 5.33 -4.16
CA ALA A 179 24.72 4.65 -3.60
C ALA A 179 24.36 3.31 -2.93
N MET A 180 23.25 3.25 -2.19
CA MET A 180 22.78 2.01 -1.56
C MET A 180 22.32 0.97 -2.60
N VAL A 181 21.58 1.38 -3.62
CA VAL A 181 21.06 0.48 -4.67
C VAL A 181 22.19 -0.02 -5.58
N LYS A 182 23.15 0.85 -5.95
CA LYS A 182 24.19 0.54 -6.95
C LYS A 182 25.56 0.17 -6.38
N GLY A 183 25.91 0.67 -5.20
CA GLY A 183 27.23 0.51 -4.60
C GLY A 183 27.25 -0.29 -3.28
N GLY A 184 26.09 -0.61 -2.71
CA GLY A 184 25.94 -1.39 -1.48
C GLY A 184 25.86 -2.91 -1.70
N PRO A 185 25.42 -3.69 -0.69
CA PRO A 185 25.17 -5.13 -0.83
C PRO A 185 24.08 -5.49 -1.85
N GLY A 186 23.43 -4.48 -2.45
CA GLY A 186 22.30 -4.63 -3.36
C GLY A 186 20.99 -4.78 -2.61
N LEU A 187 19.92 -4.21 -3.17
CA LEU A 187 18.56 -4.42 -2.69
C LEU A 187 17.93 -5.58 -3.46
N GLY A 188 17.71 -6.70 -2.79
CA GLY A 188 17.09 -7.89 -3.37
C GLY A 188 15.57 -7.76 -3.44
N VAL A 189 14.94 -8.63 -4.22
CA VAL A 189 13.46 -8.71 -4.29
C VAL A 189 12.85 -9.00 -2.92
N GLY A 190 13.50 -9.86 -2.11
CA GLY A 190 13.04 -10.20 -0.76
C GLY A 190 13.11 -9.06 0.26
N ASP A 191 13.70 -7.92 -0.10
CA ASP A 191 13.71 -6.71 0.72
C ASP A 191 12.49 -5.82 0.47
N PHE A 192 11.59 -6.19 -0.43
CA PHE A 192 10.36 -5.45 -0.69
C PHE A 192 9.17 -5.98 0.10
N GLN A 193 8.26 -5.07 0.45
CA GLN A 193 6.97 -5.38 1.05
C GLN A 193 5.83 -4.92 0.13
N TYR A 194 4.75 -5.69 0.16
CA TYR A 194 3.59 -5.54 -0.72
C TYR A 194 2.35 -5.25 0.12
N GLY A 195 1.81 -4.05 0.00
CA GLY A 195 0.79 -3.53 0.90
C GLY A 195 -0.47 -3.06 0.20
N LEU A 196 -1.63 -3.34 0.79
CA LEU A 196 -2.92 -2.82 0.34
C LEU A 196 -3.53 -1.89 1.40
N HIS A 197 -4.10 -0.78 0.95
CA HIS A 197 -5.04 0.00 1.76
C HIS A 197 -6.46 -0.47 1.48
N LEU A 198 -7.03 -1.18 2.45
CA LEU A 198 -8.41 -1.66 2.38
C LEU A 198 -9.39 -0.60 2.89
N ARG A 199 -10.58 -0.55 2.28
CA ARG A 199 -11.70 0.27 2.77
C ARG A 199 -12.03 -0.05 4.24
N PRO A 200 -12.39 0.95 5.06
CA PRO A 200 -12.56 2.37 4.72
C PRO A 200 -11.28 3.21 4.79
N ASP A 201 -10.11 2.61 5.05
CA ASP A 201 -8.86 3.35 5.30
C ASP A 201 -8.13 3.77 4.00
N ASN A 202 -8.68 3.44 2.83
CA ASN A 202 -8.07 3.69 1.54
C ASN A 202 -7.98 5.18 1.21
N SER A 203 -6.86 5.59 0.63
CA SER A 203 -6.67 6.96 0.09
C SER A 203 -7.26 7.14 -1.31
N ALA A 204 -7.67 6.04 -1.95
CA ALA A 204 -8.13 6.02 -3.33
C ALA A 204 -9.12 4.87 -3.55
N ASP A 205 -10.22 5.15 -4.26
CA ASP A 205 -11.27 4.18 -4.59
C ASP A 205 -10.96 3.37 -5.86
N TYR A 206 -9.72 2.87 -5.96
CA TYR A 206 -9.32 1.83 -6.90
C TYR A 206 -8.25 0.94 -6.26
N LEU A 207 -8.18 -0.32 -6.67
CA LEU A 207 -7.17 -1.27 -6.22
C LEU A 207 -5.78 -0.80 -6.66
N HIS A 208 -4.89 -0.63 -5.70
CA HIS A 208 -3.48 -0.39 -5.95
C HIS A 208 -2.65 -1.06 -4.86
N LEU A 209 -1.59 -1.73 -5.27
CA LEU A 209 -0.61 -2.36 -4.42
C LEU A 209 0.54 -1.38 -4.18
N HIS A 210 0.82 -1.08 -2.92
CA HIS A 210 2.03 -0.40 -2.50
C HIS A 210 3.20 -1.37 -2.56
N ILE A 211 4.24 -1.01 -3.30
CA ILE A 211 5.51 -1.75 -3.34
C ILE A 211 6.54 -0.85 -2.69
N ILE A 212 7.13 -1.29 -1.58
CA ILE A 212 8.08 -0.47 -0.79
C ILE A 212 9.34 -1.25 -0.45
N ALA A 213 10.48 -0.57 -0.38
CA ALA A 213 11.68 -1.15 0.21
C ALA A 213 11.54 -1.15 1.74
N ALA A 214 11.61 -2.34 2.34
CA ALA A 214 11.34 -2.57 3.75
C ALA A 214 12.50 -2.20 4.71
N PRO A 215 13.80 -2.38 4.36
CA PRO A 215 14.88 -2.12 5.31
C PRO A 215 14.91 -0.67 5.79
N TYR A 216 15.31 -0.49 7.05
CA TYR A 216 15.29 0.82 7.72
C TYR A 216 15.93 1.95 6.92
N GLU A 217 17.08 1.69 6.29
CA GLU A 217 17.82 2.70 5.54
C GLU A 217 17.02 3.29 4.37
N TYR A 218 16.08 2.53 3.80
CA TYR A 218 15.19 2.99 2.75
C TYR A 218 13.92 3.65 3.28
N ARG A 219 13.69 3.64 4.60
CA ARG A 219 12.45 4.16 5.22
C ARG A 219 12.70 5.36 6.12
N LYS A 220 13.95 5.66 6.46
CA LYS A 220 14.34 6.70 7.42
C LYS A 220 13.90 8.14 7.08
N TYR A 221 13.71 8.45 5.80
CA TYR A 221 13.24 9.78 5.34
C TYR A 221 11.76 9.81 4.94
N SER A 222 11.05 8.70 5.13
CA SER A 222 9.72 8.47 4.59
C SER A 222 8.65 8.50 5.68
N THR A 223 7.40 8.66 5.26
CA THR A 223 6.27 8.66 6.20
C THR A 223 5.92 7.24 6.63
N SER A 224 5.56 7.07 7.91
CA SER A 224 4.96 5.84 8.43
C SER A 224 3.46 5.97 8.64
N GLU A 225 2.86 7.12 8.33
CA GLU A 225 1.43 7.37 8.57
C GLU A 225 0.52 6.37 7.85
N HIS A 226 1.04 5.69 6.85
CA HIS A 226 0.34 4.67 6.09
C HIS A 226 0.47 3.26 6.69
N ASP A 227 1.55 2.98 7.45
CA ASP A 227 1.86 1.63 7.92
C ASP A 227 0.71 1.01 8.70
N LYS A 228 0.08 1.77 9.60
CA LYS A 228 -1.03 1.30 10.44
C LYS A 228 -2.20 0.80 9.61
N LYS A 229 -2.51 1.48 8.50
CA LYS A 229 -3.63 1.15 7.62
C LYS A 229 -3.27 0.23 6.45
N THR A 230 -1.99 -0.02 6.20
CA THR A 230 -1.52 -0.97 5.18
C THR A 230 -1.60 -2.40 5.70
N LYS A 231 -2.13 -3.30 4.88
CA LYS A 231 -2.24 -4.74 5.16
C LYS A 231 -1.41 -5.49 4.14
N ASP A 232 -0.73 -6.54 4.57
CA ASP A 232 0.06 -7.37 3.67
C ASP A 232 -0.83 -7.96 2.57
N ALA A 233 -0.40 -7.82 1.31
CA ALA A 233 -1.22 -8.19 0.16
C ALA A 233 -1.43 -9.70 0.06
N VAL A 234 -0.44 -10.50 0.49
CA VAL A 234 -0.51 -11.96 0.52
C VAL A 234 -1.50 -12.41 1.60
N GLU A 235 -1.48 -11.79 2.79
CA GLU A 235 -2.49 -12.05 3.82
C GLU A 235 -3.92 -11.72 3.36
N VAL A 236 -4.09 -10.63 2.61
CA VAL A 236 -5.39 -10.27 2.03
C VAL A 236 -5.85 -11.31 1.01
N ARG A 237 -4.96 -11.73 0.10
CA ARG A 237 -5.24 -12.79 -0.88
C ARG A 237 -5.68 -14.08 -0.19
N ASP A 238 -4.91 -14.52 0.80
CA ASP A 238 -5.14 -15.77 1.51
C ASP A 238 -6.46 -15.74 2.30
N PHE A 239 -6.78 -14.60 2.90
CA PHE A 239 -8.07 -14.39 3.56
C PHE A 239 -9.25 -14.58 2.59
N ILE A 240 -9.20 -13.97 1.39
CA ILE A 240 -10.27 -14.09 0.39
C ILE A 240 -10.46 -15.55 -0.05
N ILE A 241 -9.37 -16.25 -0.35
CA ILE A 241 -9.40 -17.66 -0.76
C ILE A 241 -10.02 -18.52 0.34
N GLN A 242 -9.62 -18.28 1.60
CA GLN A 242 -10.14 -19.05 2.73
C GLN A 242 -11.62 -18.76 3.00
N ASP A 243 -12.03 -17.49 2.98
CA ASP A 243 -13.41 -17.07 3.22
C ASP A 243 -14.38 -17.64 2.16
N ALA A 244 -13.96 -17.72 0.89
CA ALA A 244 -14.74 -18.34 -0.17
C ALA A 244 -14.95 -19.84 0.06
N ARG A 245 -13.93 -20.56 0.54
CA ARG A 245 -14.03 -22.00 0.87
C ARG A 245 -14.98 -22.24 2.04
N THR A 246 -14.93 -21.41 3.07
CA THR A 246 -15.82 -21.55 4.24
C THR A 246 -17.26 -21.16 3.93
N SER A 247 -17.47 -20.15 3.08
CA SER A 247 -18.81 -19.68 2.69
C SER A 247 -19.47 -20.62 1.67
N GLY A 248 -18.69 -21.23 0.77
CA GLY A 248 -19.19 -22.17 -0.25
C GLY A 248 -19.55 -23.56 0.26
N GLY A 249 -19.00 -23.99 1.41
CA GLY A 249 -19.32 -25.28 2.05
C GLY A 249 -20.61 -25.30 2.88
N GLY A 250 -21.24 -24.14 3.07
CA GLY A 250 -22.37 -23.92 3.95
C GLY A 250 -23.75 -23.89 3.28
N SER A 251 -23.92 -24.46 2.09
CA SER A 251 -25.27 -24.81 1.63
C SER A 251 -25.75 -25.98 2.49
N SER A 252 -26.28 -25.63 3.66
CA SER A 252 -27.36 -26.36 4.31
C SER A 252 -28.35 -26.74 3.21
N ARG A 253 -28.25 -27.97 2.71
CA ARG A 253 -29.39 -28.66 2.11
C ARG A 253 -30.51 -28.52 3.13
N THR A 254 -31.45 -27.64 2.88
CA THR A 254 -32.76 -27.72 3.49
C THR A 254 -33.19 -29.17 3.28
N PRO A 255 -33.45 -29.95 4.34
CA PRO A 255 -34.04 -31.26 4.17
C PRO A 255 -35.29 -31.05 3.32
N SER A 256 -35.29 -31.65 2.14
CA SER A 256 -36.49 -31.68 1.32
C SER A 256 -37.56 -32.39 2.15
N ILE A 257 -38.73 -31.77 2.27
CA ILE A 257 -39.92 -32.32 2.93
C ILE A 257 -40.33 -33.69 2.34
N SER A 258 -39.72 -34.12 1.23
CA SER A 258 -39.87 -35.47 0.67
C SER A 258 -39.26 -36.60 1.51
N ASP A 259 -38.36 -36.33 2.46
CA ASP A 259 -37.64 -37.39 3.19
C ASP A 259 -38.35 -37.85 4.48
N GLU A 260 -39.48 -37.24 4.87
CA GLU A 260 -40.30 -37.66 6.02
C GLU A 260 -41.53 -38.52 5.68
N ALA A 261 -41.77 -38.86 4.40
CA ALA A 261 -42.91 -39.68 4.00
C ALA A 261 -42.74 -41.21 4.20
N GLY A 262 -41.63 -41.65 4.82
CA GLY A 262 -41.29 -43.08 4.95
C GLY A 262 -41.76 -43.79 6.22
N PHE A 263 -42.34 -43.09 7.19
CA PHE A 263 -42.60 -43.66 8.53
C PHE A 263 -44.06 -43.54 8.98
N ARG A 264 -45.00 -44.16 8.26
CA ARG A 264 -46.31 -44.51 8.84
C ARG A 264 -46.81 -45.88 8.38
N SER A 265 -47.28 -46.64 9.37
CA SER A 265 -48.20 -47.77 9.30
C SER A 265 -47.63 -49.16 8.99
N ARG A 266 -47.13 -49.86 10.04
CA ARG A 266 -47.47 -51.27 10.24
C ARG A 266 -48.63 -51.31 11.24
N VAL A 267 -49.79 -51.73 10.75
CA VAL A 267 -50.92 -52.17 11.58
C VAL A 267 -50.92 -53.69 11.51
N ASP A 268 -50.74 -54.34 12.64
CA ASP A 268 -50.90 -55.79 12.76
C ASP A 268 -52.41 -56.15 12.80
N PRO A 269 -52.87 -57.19 12.10
CA PRO A 269 -54.23 -57.67 12.22
C PRO A 269 -54.39 -58.65 13.40
N ILE A 270 -55.53 -58.52 14.11
CA ILE A 270 -56.11 -59.55 14.98
C ILE A 270 -57.07 -60.40 14.15
#